data_AF-A0A7S2QKW1-F1
#
_entry.id   AF-A0A7S2QKW1-F1
#
_cell.length_a   1.000
_cell.length_b   1.000
_cell.length_c   1.000
_cell.angle_alpha   90.00
_cell.angle_beta   90.00
_cell.angle_gamma   90.00
#
_symmetry.space_group_name_H-M   'P 1'
#
loop_
_entity.id
_entity.type
_entity.pdbx_description
1 polymer ?
#
loop_
_entity_poly.entity_id
_entity_poly.type
_entity_poly.pdbx_seq_one_letter_code
_entity_poly.pdbx_strand_id
1 'polypeptide(L)'
;KAEHPGDAKKRDVVRQGFEKKAGLGKSIADRVEAGIHRAACPRGEALAEGSACYKEYKIQYKRLSTHLRQNGSLSKRLRSGQLVPEEMASMADDDLMEASQREQLREFREEGMREAEGVKAEDHGHWTPSKDYMCPKGCKSGECLYIQTFKGGHAQDDNNMEPVITVRCKDCGYVWKEDEQMHADVEGGRLAAGSDESKVAGELLASSSEKPELWREEDRALKRASEPGRMWWELKI
;
A
#
# COMPACT_ATOMS: atom_id res chain seq x y z
N LYS A 1 8.87 2.43 -46.13
CA LYS A 1 7.65 3.26 -45.89
C LYS A 1 8.13 4.70 -45.79
N ALA A 2 7.60 5.62 -46.60
CA ALA A 2 8.01 7.02 -46.54
C ALA A 2 7.57 7.61 -45.18
N GLU A 3 8.51 8.15 -44.41
CA GLU A 3 8.20 8.85 -43.16
C GLU A 3 7.44 10.14 -43.49
N HIS A 4 6.35 10.42 -42.77
CA HIS A 4 5.66 11.69 -42.93
C HIS A 4 6.57 12.83 -42.45
N PRO A 5 6.76 13.91 -43.23
CA PRO A 5 7.69 14.99 -42.88
C PRO A 5 7.32 15.72 -41.56
N GLY A 6 6.05 15.65 -41.14
CA GLY A 6 5.61 16.15 -39.83
C GLY A 6 6.11 15.31 -38.64
N ASP A 7 6.32 14.01 -38.83
CA ASP A 7 6.73 13.09 -37.77
C ASP A 7 8.21 13.28 -37.45
N ALA A 8 9.03 13.53 -38.47
CA ALA A 8 10.47 13.78 -38.32
C ALA A 8 10.77 14.93 -37.33
N LYS A 9 10.02 16.04 -37.41
CA LYS A 9 10.17 17.18 -36.49
C LYS A 9 9.81 16.81 -35.05
N LYS A 10 8.70 16.09 -34.85
CA LYS A 10 8.24 15.67 -33.51
C LYS A 10 9.22 14.70 -32.84
N ARG A 11 9.75 13.76 -33.62
CA ARG A 11 10.77 12.81 -33.18
C ARG A 11 12.07 13.55 -32.81
N ASP A 12 12.45 14.55 -33.60
CA ASP A 12 13.64 15.36 -33.32
C ASP A 12 13.56 16.12 -31.99
N VAL A 13 12.39 16.69 -31.65
CA VAL A 13 12.17 17.35 -30.36
C VAL A 13 12.38 16.38 -29.19
N VAL A 14 11.93 15.12 -29.33
CA VAL A 14 12.13 14.08 -28.31
C VAL A 14 13.60 13.70 -28.18
N ARG A 15 14.31 13.50 -29.30
CA ARG A 15 15.75 13.23 -29.30
C ARG A 15 16.54 14.34 -28.60
N GLN A 16 16.32 15.59 -29.00
CA GLN A 16 16.95 16.75 -28.35
C GLN A 16 16.58 16.85 -26.86
N GLY A 17 15.37 16.43 -26.50
CA GLY A 17 14.91 16.33 -25.13
C GLY A 17 15.77 15.37 -24.30
N PHE A 18 16.07 14.18 -24.82
CA PHE A 18 16.95 13.22 -24.16
C PHE A 18 18.41 13.69 -24.11
N GLU A 19 18.91 14.34 -25.16
CA GLU A 19 20.25 14.91 -25.16
C GLU A 19 20.40 16.00 -24.09
N LYS A 20 19.51 16.99 -24.10
CA LYS A 20 19.61 18.16 -23.22
C LYS A 20 19.19 17.88 -21.77
N LYS A 21 18.09 17.15 -21.57
CA LYS A 21 17.51 16.94 -20.22
C LYS A 21 18.05 15.71 -19.51
N ALA A 22 18.40 14.66 -20.24
CA ALA A 22 18.92 13.42 -19.67
C ALA A 22 20.44 13.25 -19.85
N GLY A 23 21.10 14.16 -20.60
CA GLY A 23 22.54 14.10 -20.84
C GLY A 23 22.96 12.85 -21.60
N LEU A 24 22.08 12.33 -22.47
CA LEU A 24 22.37 11.18 -23.31
C LEU A 24 23.12 11.61 -24.58
N GLY A 25 24.05 10.76 -25.04
CA GLY A 25 24.70 10.99 -26.34
C GLY A 25 23.70 10.80 -27.48
N LYS A 26 23.87 11.55 -28.57
CA LYS A 26 22.98 11.54 -29.75
C LYS A 26 22.60 10.14 -30.22
N SER A 27 23.59 9.25 -30.39
CA SER A 27 23.34 7.87 -30.83
C SER A 27 22.45 7.07 -29.87
N ILE A 28 22.58 7.28 -28.56
CA ILE A 28 21.72 6.61 -27.57
C ILE A 28 20.33 7.25 -27.59
N ALA A 29 20.24 8.58 -27.65
CA ALA A 29 18.97 9.30 -27.73
C ALA A 29 18.15 8.88 -28.97
N ASP A 30 18.80 8.70 -30.12
CA ASP A 30 18.20 8.19 -31.37
C ASP A 30 17.60 6.80 -31.16
N ARG A 31 18.34 5.90 -30.50
CA ARG A 31 17.91 4.52 -30.24
C ARG A 31 16.78 4.43 -29.22
N VAL A 32 16.83 5.22 -28.15
CA VAL A 32 15.73 5.32 -27.17
C VAL A 32 14.47 5.83 -27.85
N GLU A 33 14.57 6.90 -28.65
CA GLU A 33 13.44 7.44 -29.39
C GLU A 33 12.85 6.41 -30.36
N ALA A 34 13.68 5.69 -31.11
CA ALA A 34 13.23 4.61 -31.99
C ALA A 34 12.51 3.49 -31.23
N GLY A 35 12.98 3.16 -30.02
CA GLY A 35 12.31 2.23 -29.11
C GLY A 35 10.93 2.72 -28.68
N ILE A 36 10.82 3.98 -28.25
CA ILE A 36 9.54 4.61 -27.89
C ILE A 36 8.58 4.62 -29.07
N HIS A 37 9.06 5.01 -30.26
CA HIS A 37 8.24 5.03 -31.47
C HIS A 37 7.73 3.63 -31.81
N ARG A 38 8.58 2.60 -31.71
CA ARG A 38 8.19 1.21 -31.97
C ARG A 38 7.16 0.70 -30.96
N ALA A 39 7.32 1.04 -29.69
CA ALA A 39 6.39 0.66 -28.63
C ALA A 39 5.03 1.35 -28.80
N ALA A 40 5.02 2.65 -29.10
CA ALA A 40 3.79 3.42 -29.26
C ALA A 40 3.09 3.19 -30.62
N CYS A 41 3.86 2.90 -31.67
CA CYS A 41 3.38 2.77 -33.05
C CYS A 41 3.89 1.45 -33.69
N PRO A 42 3.44 0.27 -33.23
CA PRO A 42 4.00 -1.02 -33.65
C PRO A 42 3.81 -1.29 -35.16
N ARG A 43 2.78 -0.70 -35.78
CA ARG A 43 2.51 -0.83 -37.22
C ARG A 43 3.18 0.24 -38.08
N GLY A 44 3.90 1.18 -37.44
CA GLY A 44 4.47 2.36 -38.09
C GLY A 44 3.40 3.36 -38.52
N GLU A 45 2.41 3.59 -37.66
CA GLU A 45 1.37 4.59 -37.85
C GLU A 45 1.95 6.01 -37.73
N ALA A 46 1.34 6.97 -38.41
CA ALA A 46 1.79 8.35 -38.37
C ALA A 46 1.53 9.01 -37.00
N LEU A 47 2.44 9.88 -36.56
CA LEU A 47 2.31 10.65 -35.32
C LEU A 47 1.42 11.88 -35.51
N ALA A 48 0.21 11.69 -36.02
CA ALA A 48 -0.78 12.75 -36.18
C ALA A 48 -1.18 13.37 -34.83
N GLU A 49 -1.41 14.69 -34.80
CA GLU A 49 -1.90 15.35 -33.58
C GLU A 49 -3.24 14.77 -33.14
N GLY A 50 -3.38 14.52 -31.83
CA GLY A 50 -4.59 13.92 -31.25
C GLY A 50 -4.73 12.40 -31.41
N SER A 51 -3.86 11.73 -32.19
CA SER A 51 -3.91 10.28 -32.35
C SER A 51 -3.58 9.54 -31.05
N ALA A 52 -4.11 8.34 -30.87
CA ALA A 52 -3.80 7.49 -29.72
C ALA A 52 -2.29 7.18 -29.65
N CYS A 53 -1.67 6.87 -30.79
CA CYS A 53 -0.26 6.54 -30.86
C CYS A 53 0.64 7.73 -30.49
N TYR A 54 0.27 8.95 -30.90
CA TYR A 54 1.02 10.16 -30.51
C TYR A 54 0.87 10.50 -29.02
N LYS A 55 -0.32 10.27 -28.44
CA LYS A 55 -0.53 10.40 -26.99
C LYS A 55 0.36 9.42 -26.23
N GLU A 56 0.36 8.15 -26.63
CA GLU A 56 1.19 7.11 -26.02
C GLU A 56 2.68 7.42 -26.16
N TYR A 57 3.12 7.82 -27.35
CA TYR A 57 4.49 8.26 -27.62
C TYR A 57 4.94 9.38 -26.67
N LYS A 58 4.09 10.38 -26.42
CA LYS A 58 4.37 11.46 -25.45
C LYS A 58 4.41 10.97 -24.01
N ILE A 59 3.52 10.04 -23.63
CA ILE A 59 3.49 9.44 -22.28
C ILE A 59 4.80 8.70 -22.02
N GLN A 60 5.21 7.84 -22.94
CA GLN A 60 6.47 7.08 -22.84
C GLN A 60 7.69 7.99 -22.79
N TYR A 61 7.74 9.06 -23.61
CA TYR A 61 8.79 10.06 -23.51
C TYR A 61 8.86 10.71 -22.13
N LYS A 62 7.72 11.17 -21.58
CA LYS A 62 7.68 11.80 -20.26
C LYS A 62 8.12 10.83 -19.16
N ARG A 63 7.61 9.60 -19.19
CA ARG A 63 7.95 8.51 -18.28
C ARG A 63 9.47 8.27 -18.26
N LEU A 64 10.06 7.96 -19.41
CA LEU A 64 11.50 7.68 -19.50
C LEU A 64 12.36 8.91 -19.17
N SER A 65 11.93 10.11 -19.57
CA SER A 65 12.61 11.36 -19.22
C SER A 65 12.64 11.60 -17.71
N THR A 66 11.58 11.22 -16.99
CA THR A 66 11.54 11.30 -15.52
C THR A 66 12.49 10.30 -14.89
N HIS A 67 12.47 9.03 -15.30
CA HIS A 67 13.40 8.02 -14.79
C HIS A 67 14.87 8.40 -15.03
N LEU A 68 15.21 8.90 -16.21
CA LEU A 68 16.58 9.33 -16.52
C LEU A 68 17.05 10.54 -15.69
N ARG A 69 16.13 11.42 -15.27
CA ARG A 69 16.46 12.54 -14.37
C ARG A 69 16.63 12.10 -12.93
N GLN A 70 15.79 11.18 -12.46
CA GLN A 70 15.77 10.73 -11.07
C GLN A 70 16.83 9.66 -10.78
N ASN A 71 17.14 8.82 -11.77
CA ASN A 71 18.07 7.71 -11.65
C ASN A 71 19.34 7.97 -12.48
N GLY A 72 20.32 8.64 -11.86
CA GLY A 72 21.61 8.92 -12.51
C GLY A 72 22.39 7.65 -12.91
N SER A 73 22.11 6.51 -12.29
CA SER A 73 22.71 5.21 -12.67
C SER A 73 22.20 4.70 -14.02
N LEU A 74 20.95 5.03 -14.39
CA LEU A 74 20.32 4.56 -15.62
C LEU A 74 21.07 5.05 -16.86
N SER A 75 21.46 6.33 -16.88
CA SER A 75 22.27 6.90 -17.97
C SER A 75 23.67 6.25 -18.05
N LYS A 76 24.25 5.82 -16.92
CA LYS A 76 25.52 5.07 -16.93
C LYS A 76 25.35 3.68 -17.52
N ARG A 77 24.28 2.96 -17.12
CA ARG A 77 23.93 1.62 -17.65
C ARG A 77 23.72 1.65 -19.17
N LEU A 78 23.02 2.67 -19.67
CA LEU A 78 22.85 2.90 -21.10
C LEU A 78 24.17 3.12 -21.83
N ARG A 79 25.05 3.96 -21.28
CA ARG A 79 26.38 4.22 -21.88
C ARG A 79 27.29 2.99 -21.85
N SER A 80 27.19 2.17 -20.81
CA SER A 80 27.96 0.93 -20.67
C SER A 80 27.47 -0.21 -21.58
N GLY A 81 26.28 -0.07 -22.18
CA GLY A 81 25.65 -1.12 -22.98
C GLY A 81 25.01 -2.24 -22.16
N GLN A 82 24.99 -2.15 -20.82
CA GLN A 82 24.28 -3.10 -19.95
C GLN A 82 22.76 -3.09 -20.21
N LEU A 83 22.23 -1.97 -20.70
CA LEU A 83 20.82 -1.79 -20.99
C LEU A 83 20.65 -1.40 -22.46
N VAL A 84 19.79 -2.13 -23.17
CA VAL A 84 19.52 -1.90 -24.60
C VAL A 84 18.58 -0.69 -24.74
N PRO A 85 19.02 0.42 -25.37
CA PRO A 85 18.23 1.64 -25.44
C PRO A 85 16.85 1.45 -26.10
N GLU A 86 16.75 0.58 -27.11
CA GLU A 86 15.50 0.32 -27.85
C GLU A 86 14.44 -0.41 -27.00
N GLU A 87 14.86 -1.20 -26.03
CA GLU A 87 13.97 -2.04 -25.21
C GLU A 87 13.43 -1.28 -23.99
N MET A 88 14.01 -0.12 -23.67
CA MET A 88 13.62 0.70 -22.52
C MET A 88 12.13 1.02 -22.46
N ALA A 89 11.53 1.31 -23.62
CA ALA A 89 10.13 1.70 -23.68
C ALA A 89 9.19 0.57 -23.25
N SER A 90 9.58 -0.69 -23.48
CA SER A 90 8.81 -1.87 -23.09
C SER A 90 9.10 -2.40 -21.69
N MET A 91 10.17 -1.92 -21.02
CA MET A 91 10.50 -2.33 -19.65
C MET A 91 9.45 -1.82 -18.66
N ALA A 92 9.26 -2.52 -17.54
CA ALA A 92 8.45 -2.04 -16.42
C ALA A 92 9.19 -0.93 -15.63
N ASP A 93 8.44 -0.09 -14.89
CA ASP A 93 9.03 0.99 -14.09
C ASP A 93 10.00 0.47 -13.04
N ASP A 94 9.63 -0.63 -12.37
CA ASP A 94 10.47 -1.30 -11.36
C ASP A 94 11.82 -1.72 -11.95
N ASP A 95 11.87 -2.09 -13.23
CA ASP A 95 13.11 -2.51 -13.91
C ASP A 95 14.04 -1.36 -14.32
N LEU A 96 13.48 -0.17 -14.49
CA LEU A 96 14.21 1.07 -14.78
C LEU A 96 14.79 1.72 -13.50
N MET A 97 14.30 1.32 -12.33
CA MET A 97 14.85 1.77 -11.04
C MET A 97 16.23 1.18 -10.77
N GLU A 98 16.98 1.86 -9.91
CA GLU A 98 18.22 1.33 -9.36
C GLU A 98 17.92 0.14 -8.43
N ALA A 99 18.83 -0.83 -8.35
CA ALA A 99 18.63 -2.03 -7.54
C ALA A 99 18.35 -1.72 -6.07
N SER A 100 19.02 -0.71 -5.51
CA SER A 100 18.80 -0.24 -4.14
C SER A 100 17.40 0.33 -3.93
N GLN A 101 16.91 1.16 -4.87
CA GLN A 101 15.56 1.73 -4.81
C GLN A 101 14.48 0.66 -4.97
N ARG A 102 14.72 -0.33 -5.83
CA ARG A 102 13.81 -1.47 -6.02
C ARG A 102 13.70 -2.30 -4.74
N GLU A 103 14.82 -2.55 -4.08
CA GLU A 103 14.86 -3.28 -2.82
C GLU A 103 14.08 -2.54 -1.73
N GLN A 104 14.35 -1.24 -1.55
CA GLN A 104 13.64 -0.40 -0.58
C GLN A 104 12.12 -0.35 -0.85
N LEU A 105 11.72 -0.23 -2.12
CA LEU A 105 10.30 -0.22 -2.47
C LEU A 105 9.63 -1.58 -2.20
N ARG A 106 10.36 -2.68 -2.41
CA ARG A 106 9.89 -4.02 -2.07
C ARG A 106 9.72 -4.17 -0.56
N GLU A 107 10.74 -3.81 0.22
CA GLU A 107 10.68 -3.84 1.69
C GLU A 107 9.50 -3.01 2.22
N PHE A 108 9.32 -1.79 1.70
CA PHE A 108 8.21 -0.93 2.09
C PHE A 108 6.84 -1.52 1.71
N ARG A 109 6.72 -2.15 0.53
CA ARG A 109 5.49 -2.86 0.14
C ARG A 109 5.22 -4.05 1.07
N GLU A 110 6.25 -4.83 1.41
CA GLU A 110 6.13 -5.97 2.32
C GLU A 110 5.75 -5.53 3.74
N GLU A 111 6.32 -4.43 4.23
CA GLU A 111 5.98 -3.85 5.52
C GLU A 111 4.55 -3.29 5.51
N GLY A 112 4.15 -2.56 4.47
CA GLY A 112 2.79 -2.04 4.35
C GLY A 112 1.73 -3.14 4.25
N MET A 113 2.04 -4.26 3.57
CA MET A 113 1.16 -5.43 3.57
C MET A 113 1.05 -6.06 4.95
N ARG A 114 2.17 -6.16 5.68
CA ARG A 114 2.20 -6.68 7.06
C ARG A 114 1.45 -5.78 8.03
N GLU A 115 1.54 -4.46 7.86
CA GLU A 115 0.79 -3.49 8.65
C GLU A 115 -0.71 -3.55 8.33
N ALA A 116 -1.07 -3.70 7.04
CA ALA A 116 -2.45 -3.82 6.59
C ALA A 116 -3.12 -5.13 7.05
N GLU A 117 -2.36 -6.22 7.21
CA GLU A 117 -2.83 -7.44 7.87
C GLU A 117 -3.24 -7.18 9.33
N GLY A 118 -2.72 -6.10 9.92
CA GLY A 118 -3.10 -5.59 11.22
C GLY A 118 -2.86 -6.58 12.36
N VAL A 119 -3.24 -6.14 13.56
CA VAL A 119 -3.45 -7.07 14.66
C VAL A 119 -4.71 -7.86 14.30
N LYS A 120 -4.58 -9.18 14.11
CA LYS A 120 -5.73 -10.04 13.83
C LYS A 120 -6.81 -9.76 14.88
N ALA A 121 -8.09 -9.86 14.52
CA ALA A 121 -9.17 -9.62 15.47
C ALA A 121 -9.11 -10.52 16.73
N GLU A 122 -8.33 -11.60 16.65
CA GLU A 122 -8.03 -12.56 17.71
C GLU A 122 -7.02 -12.02 18.74
N ASP A 123 -6.19 -11.06 18.34
CA ASP A 123 -5.12 -10.43 19.13
C ASP A 123 -5.51 -9.03 19.64
N HIS A 124 -6.79 -8.63 19.52
CA HIS A 124 -7.26 -7.39 20.14
C HIS A 124 -6.97 -7.42 21.64
N GLY A 125 -6.30 -6.39 22.16
CA GLY A 125 -5.82 -6.30 23.55
C GLY A 125 -6.87 -6.34 24.67
N HIS A 126 -8.13 -6.62 24.33
CA HIS A 126 -9.22 -6.85 25.28
C HIS A 126 -9.46 -8.35 25.55
N TRP A 127 -8.89 -9.26 24.75
CA TRP A 127 -8.94 -10.69 25.01
C TRP A 127 -7.82 -11.08 25.98
N THR A 128 -8.19 -11.62 27.14
CA THR A 128 -7.25 -12.07 28.16
C THR A 128 -7.05 -13.59 28.03
N PRO A 129 -5.81 -14.08 27.87
CA PRO A 129 -5.54 -15.52 27.90
C PRO A 129 -5.91 -16.13 29.24
N SER A 130 -6.62 -17.25 29.22
CA SER A 130 -6.99 -18.01 30.42
C SER A 130 -6.90 -19.51 30.15
N LYS A 131 -6.58 -20.25 31.22
CA LYS A 131 -6.57 -21.71 31.26
C LYS A 131 -7.77 -22.30 32.02
N ASP A 132 -8.67 -21.44 32.48
CA ASP A 132 -9.81 -21.80 33.33
C ASP A 132 -10.98 -22.36 32.51
N TYR A 133 -10.95 -22.16 31.19
CA TYR A 133 -11.97 -22.62 30.27
C TYR A 133 -11.45 -23.75 29.38
N MET A 134 -12.25 -24.81 29.24
CA MET A 134 -12.01 -25.88 28.28
C MET A 134 -12.99 -25.78 27.11
N CYS A 135 -12.48 -25.93 25.89
CA CYS A 135 -13.33 -25.83 24.70
C CYS A 135 -14.35 -26.98 24.59
N PRO A 136 -15.67 -26.68 24.51
CA PRO A 136 -16.73 -27.70 24.48
C PRO A 136 -16.87 -28.38 23.11
N LYS A 137 -16.41 -27.75 22.03
CA LYS A 137 -16.56 -28.25 20.64
C LYS A 137 -15.64 -29.44 20.27
N GLY A 138 -15.04 -30.09 21.26
CA GLY A 138 -14.34 -31.38 21.08
C GLY A 138 -12.82 -31.32 20.88
N CYS A 139 -12.21 -30.15 20.65
CA CYS A 139 -10.73 -30.06 20.65
C CYS A 139 -10.12 -30.18 22.06
N LYS A 140 -10.91 -29.97 23.11
CA LYS A 140 -10.51 -30.07 24.53
C LYS A 140 -9.26 -29.25 24.91
N SER A 141 -8.94 -28.24 24.11
CA SER A 141 -7.85 -27.33 24.43
C SER A 141 -8.21 -26.48 25.64
N GLY A 142 -7.25 -26.34 26.56
CA GLY A 142 -7.30 -25.40 27.67
C GLY A 142 -6.66 -24.05 27.33
N GLU A 143 -6.16 -23.84 26.11
CA GLU A 143 -5.72 -22.53 25.66
C GLU A 143 -6.92 -21.73 25.13
N CYS A 144 -7.54 -20.96 26.02
CA CYS A 144 -8.67 -20.11 25.69
C CYS A 144 -8.35 -18.63 25.93
N LEU A 145 -9.11 -17.78 25.26
CA LEU A 145 -9.11 -16.33 25.45
C LEU A 145 -10.49 -15.93 25.95
N TYR A 146 -10.59 -15.00 26.89
CA TYR A 146 -11.89 -14.46 27.31
C TYR A 146 -11.91 -12.94 27.23
N ILE A 147 -13.10 -12.39 27.02
CA ILE A 147 -13.38 -10.95 27.11
C ILE A 147 -14.60 -10.75 28.00
N GLN A 148 -14.48 -9.81 28.94
CA GLN A 148 -15.60 -9.38 29.77
C GLN A 148 -16.23 -8.15 29.12
N THR A 149 -17.51 -8.27 28.77
CA THR A 149 -18.29 -7.17 28.17
C THR A 149 -19.45 -6.83 29.07
N PHE A 150 -19.70 -5.54 29.27
CA PHE A 150 -20.94 -5.09 29.91
C PHE A 150 -21.98 -4.90 28.82
N LYS A 151 -23.13 -5.57 28.96
CA LYS A 151 -24.28 -5.27 28.10
C LYS A 151 -24.75 -3.87 28.48
N GLY A 152 -24.47 -2.88 27.63
CA GLY A 152 -25.04 -1.54 27.77
C GLY A 152 -26.56 -1.65 27.76
N GLY A 153 -27.18 -1.52 28.92
CA GLY A 153 -28.63 -1.47 29.06
C GLY A 153 -29.14 -0.14 28.51
N HIS A 154 -30.30 -0.17 27.88
CA HIS A 154 -31.05 1.06 27.63
C HIS A 154 -31.17 1.87 28.93
N ALA A 155 -30.97 3.19 28.83
CA ALA A 155 -30.62 4.16 29.88
C ALA A 155 -31.64 4.40 31.02
N GLN A 156 -32.38 3.39 31.46
CA GLN A 156 -33.39 3.52 32.53
C GLN A 156 -33.19 2.58 33.72
N ASP A 157 -32.23 1.65 33.68
CA ASP A 157 -31.93 0.76 34.82
C ASP A 157 -30.40 0.53 34.95
N ASP A 158 -29.67 1.59 35.30
CA ASP A 158 -28.20 1.59 35.47
C ASP A 158 -27.72 0.72 36.66
N ASN A 159 -28.63 0.14 37.44
CA ASN A 159 -28.30 -0.60 38.66
C ASN A 159 -28.15 -2.11 38.48
N ASN A 160 -28.33 -2.67 37.28
CA ASN A 160 -28.22 -4.12 37.06
C ASN A 160 -27.45 -4.49 35.77
N MET A 161 -26.23 -3.97 35.61
CA MET A 161 -25.34 -4.38 34.52
C MET A 161 -24.57 -5.64 34.91
N GLU A 162 -25.09 -6.81 34.51
CA GLU A 162 -24.37 -8.07 34.66
C GLU A 162 -23.23 -8.19 33.62
N PRO A 163 -21.99 -8.48 34.06
CA PRO A 163 -20.89 -8.70 33.14
C PRO A 163 -21.11 -10.01 32.38
N VAL A 164 -20.95 -9.96 31.06
CA VAL A 164 -21.01 -11.15 30.20
C VAL A 164 -19.60 -11.53 29.79
N ILE A 165 -19.18 -12.72 30.21
CA ILE A 165 -17.91 -13.30 29.80
C ILE A 165 -18.11 -14.10 28.52
N THR A 166 -17.44 -13.66 27.46
CA THR A 166 -17.37 -14.38 26.19
C THR A 166 -16.00 -15.04 26.10
N VAL A 167 -15.97 -16.35 25.82
CA VAL A 167 -14.77 -17.17 25.75
C VAL A 167 -14.58 -17.64 24.31
N ARG A 168 -13.32 -17.73 23.88
CA ARG A 168 -12.91 -18.18 22.57
C ARG A 168 -11.78 -19.21 22.71
N CYS A 169 -11.93 -20.36 22.05
CA CYS A 169 -10.85 -21.34 21.96
C CYS A 169 -9.79 -20.87 20.96
N LYS A 170 -8.52 -20.90 21.35
CA LYS A 170 -7.39 -20.51 20.49
C LYS A 170 -7.15 -21.49 19.34
N ASP A 171 -7.40 -22.79 19.58
CA ASP A 171 -7.10 -23.83 18.59
C ASP A 171 -8.17 -23.99 17.51
N CYS A 172 -9.45 -24.04 17.90
CA CYS A 172 -10.55 -24.27 16.95
C CYS A 172 -11.36 -23.01 16.62
N GLY A 173 -11.07 -21.89 17.27
CA GLY A 173 -11.75 -20.61 17.06
C GLY A 173 -13.20 -20.57 17.54
N TYR A 174 -13.71 -21.62 18.21
CA TYR A 174 -15.07 -21.63 18.72
C TYR A 174 -15.26 -20.56 19.80
N VAL A 175 -16.38 -19.85 19.74
CA VAL A 175 -16.73 -18.75 20.66
C VAL A 175 -18.03 -19.13 21.38
N TRP A 176 -18.07 -18.98 22.69
CA TRP A 176 -19.24 -19.25 23.54
C TRP A 176 -19.30 -18.26 24.71
N LYS A 177 -20.45 -18.14 25.36
CA LYS A 177 -20.57 -17.38 26.62
C LYS A 177 -20.43 -18.32 27.82
N GLU A 178 -19.86 -17.84 28.91
CA GLU A 178 -19.73 -18.67 30.12
C GLU A 178 -21.09 -19.20 30.60
N ASP A 179 -22.14 -18.37 30.54
CA ASP A 179 -23.51 -18.75 30.94
C ASP A 179 -24.06 -19.92 30.10
N GLU A 180 -23.71 -19.99 28.82
CA GLU A 180 -24.13 -21.08 27.93
C GLU A 180 -23.50 -22.41 28.35
N GLN A 181 -22.31 -22.38 28.95
CA GLN A 181 -21.63 -23.57 29.45
C GLN A 181 -22.28 -24.09 30.74
N MET A 182 -22.73 -23.22 31.64
CA MET A 182 -23.44 -23.64 32.85
C MET A 182 -24.76 -24.37 32.55
N HIS A 183 -25.42 -24.04 31.43
CA HIS A 183 -26.68 -24.69 31.06
C HIS A 183 -26.51 -26.02 30.32
N ALA A 184 -25.32 -26.30 29.77
CA ALA A 184 -25.03 -27.59 29.14
C ALA A 184 -24.72 -28.70 30.16
N ASP A 185 -24.22 -28.33 31.35
CA ASP A 185 -23.75 -29.25 32.40
C ASP A 185 -24.67 -29.31 33.64
N VAL A 186 -25.98 -29.04 33.52
CA VAL A 186 -26.96 -29.35 34.59
C VAL A 186 -27.27 -30.86 34.60
N GLU A 187 -26.20 -31.63 34.81
CA GLU A 187 -26.11 -32.92 35.51
C GLU A 187 -24.71 -33.03 36.16
N GLY A 188 -24.19 -31.97 36.80
CA GLY A 188 -22.94 -32.08 37.58
C GLY A 188 -22.41 -30.76 38.13
N GLY A 189 -22.64 -30.50 39.43
CA GLY A 189 -22.44 -29.19 40.07
C GLY A 189 -21.01 -28.61 40.05
N ARG A 190 -20.94 -27.28 39.92
CA ARG A 190 -19.74 -26.46 40.19
C ARG A 190 -19.47 -26.41 41.69
N LEU A 191 -18.23 -26.76 42.06
CA LEU A 191 -17.64 -26.45 43.37
C LEU A 191 -17.26 -24.97 43.40
N ALA A 192 -17.77 -24.25 44.39
CA ALA A 192 -17.42 -22.87 44.68
C ALA A 192 -16.10 -22.79 45.46
N ALA A 193 -15.16 -22.00 44.95
CA ALA A 193 -14.08 -21.34 45.67
C ALA A 193 -13.59 -20.22 44.75
N GLY A 194 -13.33 -18.98 45.15
CA GLY A 194 -13.41 -18.27 46.41
C GLY A 194 -13.17 -16.80 46.05
N SER A 195 -13.92 -15.92 46.68
CA SER A 195 -13.82 -14.47 46.50
C SER A 195 -12.62 -13.92 47.28
N ASP A 196 -11.70 -13.26 46.59
CA ASP A 196 -10.72 -12.38 47.23
C ASP A 196 -10.83 -10.99 46.60
N GLU A 197 -11.39 -10.07 47.38
CA GLU A 197 -11.56 -8.65 47.06
C GLU A 197 -10.21 -7.94 47.18
N SER A 198 -9.69 -7.39 46.09
CA SER A 198 -8.63 -6.39 46.15
C SER A 198 -8.98 -5.18 45.31
N LYS A 199 -9.32 -4.10 46.02
CA LYS A 199 -9.50 -2.73 45.54
C LYS A 199 -8.20 -2.23 44.89
N VAL A 200 -8.28 -1.80 43.64
CA VAL A 200 -7.27 -0.92 43.04
C VAL A 200 -8.00 0.30 42.46
N ALA A 201 -7.66 1.47 42.97
CA ALA A 201 -8.14 2.76 42.50
C ALA A 201 -7.56 3.05 41.11
N GLY A 202 -8.42 3.24 40.12
CA GLY A 202 -8.05 3.66 38.77
C GLY A 202 -8.20 5.17 38.61
N GLU A 203 -7.08 5.86 38.44
CA GLU A 203 -6.98 7.23 37.96
C GLU A 203 -7.54 7.36 36.54
N LEU A 204 -8.48 8.29 36.36
CA LEU A 204 -9.02 8.72 35.07
C LEU A 204 -8.02 9.66 34.39
N LEU A 205 -7.27 9.16 33.42
CA LEU A 205 -6.59 9.99 32.42
C LEU A 205 -7.42 10.04 31.14
N ALA A 206 -8.04 11.19 30.91
CA ALA A 206 -8.68 11.54 29.65
C ALA A 206 -7.61 11.71 28.56
N SER A 207 -7.46 10.71 27.68
CA SER A 207 -6.67 10.84 26.46
C SER A 207 -7.51 11.53 25.40
N SER A 208 -7.27 12.83 25.23
CA SER A 208 -7.75 13.63 24.10
C SER A 208 -7.14 13.08 22.80
N SER A 209 -7.96 12.52 21.92
CA SER A 209 -7.54 12.05 20.60
C SER A 209 -7.42 13.24 19.64
N GLU A 210 -6.39 14.06 19.80
CA GLU A 210 -5.99 15.00 18.77
C GLU A 210 -5.19 14.24 17.69
N LYS A 211 -5.80 14.14 16.51
CA LYS A 211 -5.11 13.63 15.31
C LYS A 211 -3.96 14.59 14.97
N PRO A 212 -2.71 14.12 14.82
CA PRO A 212 -1.60 14.99 14.48
C PRO A 212 -1.80 15.64 13.11
N GLU A 213 -1.73 16.97 13.06
CA GLU A 213 -1.83 17.80 11.84
C GLU A 213 -0.73 17.55 10.79
N LEU A 214 0.23 16.66 11.06
CA LEU A 214 1.37 16.40 10.16
C LEU A 214 0.96 15.81 8.81
N TRP A 215 -0.15 15.07 8.72
CA TRP A 215 -0.60 14.46 7.47
C TRP A 215 -1.30 15.41 6.50
N ARG A 216 -1.56 16.68 6.90
CA ARG A 216 -2.12 17.71 6.00
C ARG A 216 -1.07 18.51 5.23
N GLU A 217 0.23 18.35 5.53
CA GLU A 217 1.30 19.05 4.80
C GLU A 217 1.90 18.20 3.67
N GLU A 218 2.06 16.88 3.83
CA GLU A 218 2.55 16.02 2.75
C GLU A 218 1.55 15.89 1.59
N ASP A 219 0.25 15.85 1.89
CA ASP A 219 -0.82 15.88 0.88
C ASP A 219 -0.88 17.22 0.13
N ARG A 220 -0.35 18.29 0.73
CA ARG A 220 -0.23 19.62 0.10
C ARG A 220 1.01 19.70 -0.79
N ALA A 221 2.08 18.97 -0.48
CA ALA A 221 3.26 18.84 -1.32
C ALA A 221 3.00 17.98 -2.57
N LEU A 222 2.25 16.87 -2.41
CA LEU A 222 1.82 16.03 -3.53
C LEU A 222 0.82 16.75 -4.44
N LYS A 223 -0.11 17.55 -3.88
CA LYS A 223 -0.99 18.40 -4.70
C LYS A 223 -0.23 19.51 -5.45
N ARG A 224 0.80 20.14 -4.86
CA ARG A 224 1.67 21.11 -5.55
C ARG A 224 2.55 20.47 -6.64
N ALA A 225 2.92 19.20 -6.52
CA ALA A 225 3.62 18.47 -7.58
C ALA A 225 2.67 18.03 -8.73
N SER A 226 1.36 17.96 -8.45
CA SER A 226 0.33 17.59 -9.43
C SER A 226 -0.33 18.77 -10.15
N GLU A 227 -0.05 20.02 -9.76
CA GLU A 227 -0.61 21.20 -10.45
C GLU A 227 -0.08 21.27 -11.90
N PRO A 228 -0.95 21.11 -12.91
CA PRO A 228 -0.58 21.23 -14.32
C PRO A 228 -0.48 22.72 -14.66
N GLY A 229 0.52 23.40 -14.11
CA GLY A 229 0.51 24.87 -14.05
C GLY A 229 1.87 25.56 -14.17
N ARG A 230 2.97 24.86 -14.45
CA ARG A 230 4.25 25.53 -14.76
C ARG A 230 4.92 24.96 -16.01
N MET A 231 4.68 25.69 -17.09
CA MET A 231 5.64 26.06 -18.14
C MET A 231 6.44 24.93 -18.76
N TRP A 232 5.92 24.29 -19.80
CA TRP A 232 6.78 23.84 -20.90
C TRP A 232 5.97 23.91 -22.23
N TRP A 233 6.28 24.95 -23.01
CA TRP A 233 6.04 25.19 -24.45
C TRP A 233 4.64 25.59 -24.97
N GLU A 234 4.36 26.90 -24.95
CA GLU A 234 3.88 27.56 -26.17
C GLU A 234 5.07 27.62 -27.15
N LEU A 235 5.12 26.70 -28.10
CA LEU A 235 5.81 26.92 -29.36
C LEU A 235 4.71 27.14 -30.39
N LYS A 236 4.41 28.42 -30.64
CA LYS A 236 3.73 28.82 -31.88
C LYS A 236 4.59 28.35 -33.05
N ILE A 237 4.04 27.43 -33.84
CA ILE A 237 4.31 27.28 -35.27
C ILE A 237 2.98 27.60 -35.94
#